data_AF-A0A815J9E8-F1
#
_entry.id   AF-A0A815J9E8-F1
#
_cell.length_a   1.000
_cell.length_b   1.000
_cell.length_c   1.000
_cell.angle_alpha   90.00
_cell.angle_beta   90.00
_cell.angle_gamma   90.00
#
_symmetry.space_group_name_H-M   'P 1'
#
loop_
_entity.id
_entity.type
_entity.pdbx_description
1 polymer ?
#
loop_
_entity_poly.entity_id
_entity_poly.type
_entity_poly.pdbx_seq_one_letter_code
_entity_poly.pdbx_strand_id
1 'polypeptide(L)'
;MNWTYANKNGLGSTWYGPPSMIHHMANYTIQGMIHLVTNEFTTPERERKLGVMLWPEWHFGVLLLYGGHLAINHLITRDIRRFCWDRTPGNAEILDCLKDNHAQVSPKCYAKLKKRQKLDVVLPENDFSLISKCASVIQNFCSNEKKQNMLSCLGRNANQGQMSSICRQIVYHRLMIFNTDARLNRGLIENCHQDISKWCNSEVADDDDDDKDSDDDDTNNKDNNDVVVTNRDMGGRIIGCLRAKYADSTATLESQCVTELIDVIQTSKLDVKIDIKLYQSCRKQLDTKCTGMDKEDCLKLLYQRGQLNDDACREQVKRIIREGQMYIYADQALVAVCQTDVLKYCNDIPIGSGKQLQCLLNMRDFISNQCQNMLKQRQELWGEVNVYQL
;
A
#
# COMPACT_ATOMS: atom_id res chain seq x y z
N MET A 1 45.15 -7.57 -30.23
CA MET A 1 44.27 -6.63 -29.51
C MET A 1 45.14 -5.82 -28.56
N ASN A 2 45.17 -4.51 -28.72
CA ASN A 2 46.00 -3.59 -27.94
C ASN A 2 45.28 -3.29 -26.61
N TRP A 3 45.51 -4.10 -25.57
CA TRP A 3 44.86 -4.01 -24.25
C TRP A 3 45.49 -2.95 -23.32
N THR A 4 46.17 -1.94 -23.87
CA THR A 4 46.94 -0.96 -23.09
C THR A 4 46.11 0.21 -22.55
N TYR A 5 44.83 0.31 -22.90
CA TYR A 5 43.94 1.35 -22.41
C TYR A 5 42.75 0.76 -21.64
N ALA A 6 42.85 0.76 -20.31
CA ALA A 6 41.68 0.64 -19.45
C ALA A 6 40.87 1.93 -19.57
N ASN A 7 39.77 1.91 -20.33
CA ASN A 7 38.79 2.99 -20.30
C ASN A 7 37.82 2.77 -19.12
N LYS A 8 37.23 3.85 -18.59
CA LYS A 8 36.26 3.78 -17.48
C LYS A 8 35.00 2.94 -17.80
N ASN A 9 34.84 2.51 -19.04
CA ASN A 9 33.66 1.80 -19.55
C ASN A 9 33.90 0.28 -19.65
N GLY A 10 35.09 -0.22 -19.28
CA GLY A 10 35.48 -1.61 -19.46
C GLY A 10 36.26 -2.17 -18.28
N LEU A 11 35.59 -2.36 -17.14
CA LEU A 11 36.07 -3.23 -16.06
C LEU A 11 35.34 -4.58 -16.19
N GLY A 12 36.04 -5.64 -16.61
CA GLY A 12 35.56 -7.03 -16.51
C GLY A 12 35.59 -7.53 -15.06
N SER A 13 35.01 -8.67 -14.65
CA SER A 13 34.30 -9.75 -15.34
C SER A 13 32.79 -9.71 -15.04
N THR A 14 31.91 -9.76 -16.04
CA THR A 14 30.44 -9.94 -15.88
C THR A 14 29.65 -8.90 -15.06
N TRP A 15 30.28 -7.82 -14.57
CA TRP A 15 29.58 -6.82 -13.75
C TRP A 15 28.76 -5.89 -14.65
N TYR A 16 27.45 -5.85 -14.43
CA TYR A 16 26.51 -5.01 -15.19
C TYR A 16 25.82 -4.03 -14.21
N GLY A 17 25.87 -2.74 -14.51
CA GLY A 17 25.20 -1.72 -13.70
C GLY A 17 25.58 -0.28 -14.09
N PRO A 18 24.92 0.73 -13.49
CA PRO A 18 25.21 2.14 -13.75
C PRO A 18 26.69 2.49 -13.46
N PRO A 19 27.32 3.40 -14.22
CA PRO A 19 28.74 3.74 -14.06
C PRO A 19 29.13 4.15 -12.62
N SER A 20 28.27 4.91 -11.95
CA SER A 20 28.48 5.36 -10.57
C SER A 20 28.52 4.21 -9.56
N MET A 21 27.73 3.16 -9.79
CA MET A 21 27.69 1.96 -8.95
C MET A 21 28.95 1.10 -9.18
N ILE A 22 29.35 0.92 -10.45
CA ILE A 22 30.57 0.17 -10.80
C ILE A 22 31.81 0.85 -10.21
N HIS A 23 31.89 2.19 -10.27
CA HIS A 23 32.96 2.94 -9.62
C HIS A 23 33.01 2.73 -8.10
N HIS A 24 31.85 2.76 -7.43
CA HIS A 24 31.79 2.46 -6.00
C HIS A 24 32.22 1.03 -5.68
N MET A 25 31.73 0.04 -6.44
CA MET A 25 32.07 -1.37 -6.25
C MET A 25 33.57 -1.63 -6.46
N ALA A 26 34.17 -1.00 -7.48
CA ALA A 26 35.61 -1.08 -7.71
C ALA A 26 36.41 -0.52 -6.53
N ASN A 27 35.99 0.62 -5.96
CA ASN A 27 36.66 1.21 -4.79
C ASN A 27 36.62 0.26 -3.58
N TYR A 28 35.45 -0.27 -3.23
CA TYR A 28 35.31 -1.23 -2.12
C TYR A 28 36.07 -2.53 -2.38
N THR A 29 36.14 -3.00 -3.62
CA THR A 29 36.90 -4.20 -4.01
C THR A 29 38.38 -4.00 -3.74
N ILE A 30 38.95 -2.88 -4.18
CA ILE A 30 40.36 -2.54 -3.93
C ILE A 30 40.62 -2.40 -2.43
N GLN A 31 39.73 -1.73 -1.68
CA GLN A 31 39.87 -1.62 -0.22
C GLN A 31 39.87 -2.99 0.46
N GLY A 32 38.97 -3.90 0.06
CA GLY A 32 38.94 -5.27 0.56
C GLY A 32 40.22 -6.03 0.25
N MET A 33 40.75 -5.90 -0.98
CA MET A 33 42.03 -6.50 -1.37
C MET A 33 43.18 -5.99 -0.49
N ILE A 34 43.28 -4.67 -0.28
CA ILE A 34 44.30 -4.06 0.58
C ILE A 34 44.17 -4.59 2.00
N HIS A 35 42.95 -4.66 2.54
CA HIS A 35 42.70 -5.15 3.88
C HIS A 35 43.14 -6.60 4.07
N LEU A 36 42.79 -7.49 3.12
CA LEU A 36 43.18 -8.91 3.15
C LEU A 36 44.71 -9.06 3.17
N VAL A 37 45.42 -8.34 2.30
CA VAL A 37 46.90 -8.39 2.23
C VAL A 37 47.56 -7.89 3.51
N THR A 38 47.02 -6.81 4.07
CA THR A 38 47.66 -6.12 5.21
C THR A 38 47.33 -6.74 6.56
N ASN A 39 46.17 -7.38 6.70
CA ASN A 39 45.68 -7.83 8.02
C ASN A 39 45.38 -9.33 8.10
N GLU A 40 44.98 -9.98 7.01
CA GLU A 40 44.44 -11.35 7.08
C GLU A 40 45.45 -12.43 6.66
N PHE A 41 46.44 -12.08 5.84
CA PHE A 41 47.52 -13.00 5.48
C PHE A 41 48.79 -12.68 6.27
N THR A 42 49.08 -13.45 7.31
CA THR A 42 50.27 -13.21 8.14
C THR A 42 51.53 -13.81 7.50
N THR A 43 52.70 -13.22 7.77
CA THR A 43 53.99 -13.72 7.25
C THR A 43 54.28 -15.19 7.63
N PRO A 44 54.00 -15.67 8.86
CA PRO A 44 54.20 -17.08 9.21
C PRO A 44 53.38 -18.07 8.38
N GLU A 45 52.16 -17.69 7.98
CA GLU A 45 51.26 -18.53 7.16
C GLU A 45 51.72 -18.64 5.70
N ARG A 46 52.45 -17.63 5.20
CA ARG A 46 53.02 -17.57 3.85
C ARG A 46 54.36 -18.28 3.72
N GLU A 47 55.15 -18.31 4.78
CA GLU A 47 56.54 -18.83 4.77
C GLU A 47 56.68 -20.27 5.32
N ARG A 48 55.57 -21.02 5.39
CA ARG A 48 55.53 -22.41 5.90
C ARG A 48 56.05 -22.54 7.35
N LYS A 49 56.03 -21.45 8.12
CA LYS A 49 56.50 -21.44 9.51
C LYS A 49 55.57 -22.17 10.48
N LEU A 50 54.36 -22.51 10.04
CA LEU A 50 53.37 -23.31 10.77
C LEU A 50 53.38 -24.80 10.38
N GLY A 51 54.46 -25.28 9.74
CA GLY A 51 54.58 -26.68 9.26
C GLY A 51 53.85 -26.97 7.94
N VAL A 52 52.86 -26.13 7.59
CA VAL A 52 52.12 -26.15 6.32
C VAL A 52 52.05 -24.74 5.73
N MET A 53 52.06 -24.62 4.40
CA MET A 53 51.89 -23.34 3.70
C MET A 53 50.40 -23.13 3.45
N LEU A 54 49.79 -22.17 4.15
CA LEU A 54 48.35 -21.92 4.08
C LEU A 54 47.99 -20.96 2.94
N TRP A 55 48.81 -19.93 2.72
CA TRP A 55 48.57 -18.90 1.71
C TRP A 55 49.80 -18.74 0.79
N PRO A 56 49.96 -19.60 -0.23
CA PRO A 56 51.08 -19.51 -1.16
C PRO A 56 50.96 -18.23 -2.02
N GLU A 57 52.05 -17.71 -2.57
CA GLU A 57 52.07 -16.40 -3.27
C GLU A 57 51.04 -16.24 -4.40
N TRP A 58 50.52 -17.32 -4.99
CA TRP A 58 49.45 -17.22 -5.99
C TRP A 58 48.16 -16.56 -5.46
N HIS A 59 47.96 -16.48 -4.13
CA HIS A 59 46.78 -15.83 -3.54
C HIS A 59 46.63 -14.37 -3.99
N PHE A 60 47.74 -13.67 -4.29
CA PHE A 60 47.70 -12.32 -4.86
C PHE A 60 46.96 -12.26 -6.21
N GLY A 61 47.08 -13.31 -7.03
CA GLY A 61 46.41 -13.41 -8.33
C GLY A 61 44.90 -13.63 -8.25
N VAL A 62 44.38 -14.05 -7.09
CA VAL A 62 42.93 -14.26 -6.86
C VAL A 62 42.32 -13.25 -5.89
N LEU A 63 43.11 -12.28 -5.38
CA LEU A 63 42.63 -11.23 -4.47
C LEU A 63 41.43 -10.47 -5.02
N LEU A 64 41.40 -10.24 -6.34
CA LEU A 64 40.27 -9.59 -7.00
C LEU A 64 38.95 -10.35 -6.79
N LEU A 65 38.99 -11.69 -6.73
CA LEU A 65 37.80 -12.52 -6.47
C LEU A 65 37.35 -12.38 -5.02
N TYR A 66 38.28 -12.42 -4.06
CA TYR A 66 37.96 -12.26 -2.63
C TYR A 66 37.48 -10.84 -2.32
N GLY A 67 38.21 -9.83 -2.76
CA GLY A 67 37.84 -8.43 -2.60
C GLY A 67 36.51 -8.11 -3.29
N GLY A 68 36.28 -8.65 -4.49
CA GLY A 68 35.02 -8.49 -5.21
C GLY A 68 33.85 -9.14 -4.46
N HIS A 69 34.03 -10.35 -3.93
CA HIS A 69 33.00 -11.02 -3.13
C HIS A 69 32.69 -10.26 -1.84
N LEU A 70 33.71 -9.75 -1.13
CA LEU A 70 33.53 -8.91 0.06
C LEU A 70 32.82 -7.60 -0.27
N ALA A 71 33.23 -6.92 -1.35
CA ALA A 71 32.64 -5.67 -1.79
C ALA A 71 31.17 -5.82 -2.20
N ILE A 72 30.84 -6.87 -2.97
CA ILE A 72 29.46 -7.17 -3.35
C ILE A 72 28.61 -7.39 -2.10
N ASN A 73 29.07 -8.21 -1.15
CA ASN A 73 28.35 -8.44 0.11
C ASN A 73 28.27 -7.21 1.03
N HIS A 74 29.25 -6.30 0.92
CA HIS A 74 29.26 -5.03 1.66
C HIS A 74 28.28 -4.00 1.04
N LEU A 75 28.12 -4.04 -0.29
CA LEU A 75 27.27 -3.12 -1.05
C LEU A 75 25.83 -3.63 -1.24
N ILE A 76 25.58 -4.93 -1.07
CA ILE A 76 24.24 -5.41 -0.71
C ILE A 76 23.88 -4.61 0.54
N THR A 77 22.85 -3.77 0.43
CA THR A 77 22.56 -2.80 1.50
C THR A 77 22.43 -3.56 2.82
N ARG A 78 23.01 -3.00 3.89
CA ARG A 78 22.92 -3.58 5.25
C ARG A 78 21.50 -4.03 5.58
N ASP A 79 20.52 -3.30 5.07
CA ASP A 79 19.10 -3.59 5.22
C ASP A 79 18.67 -4.87 4.48
N ILE A 80 19.14 -5.13 3.25
CA ILE A 80 18.89 -6.41 2.55
C ILE A 80 19.49 -7.57 3.35
N ARG A 81 20.74 -7.44 3.80
CA ARG A 81 21.38 -8.51 4.60
C ARG A 81 20.71 -8.73 5.95
N ARG A 82 20.16 -7.67 6.56
CA ARG A 82 19.51 -7.74 7.87
C ARG A 82 18.08 -8.26 7.81
N PHE A 83 17.32 -7.84 6.82
CA PHE A 83 15.87 -8.08 6.76
C PHE A 83 15.44 -9.04 5.64
N CYS A 84 16.23 -9.20 4.58
CA CYS A 84 15.85 -9.89 3.34
C CYS A 84 16.90 -10.89 2.84
N TRP A 85 17.68 -11.47 3.75
CA TRP A 85 18.78 -12.40 3.42
C TRP A 85 18.29 -13.74 2.87
N ASP A 86 17.05 -14.12 3.20
CA ASP A 86 16.38 -15.37 2.83
C ASP A 86 15.70 -15.29 1.45
N ARG A 87 15.67 -14.10 0.83
CA ARG A 87 15.00 -13.85 -0.43
C ARG A 87 15.95 -14.02 -1.62
N THR A 88 15.48 -14.68 -2.67
CA THR A 88 16.22 -14.84 -3.92
C THR A 88 16.16 -13.55 -4.74
N PRO A 89 17.31 -12.98 -5.17
CA PRO A 89 17.32 -11.83 -6.07
C PRO A 89 16.61 -12.10 -7.41
N GLY A 90 15.91 -11.09 -7.94
CA GLY A 90 15.08 -11.19 -9.14
C GLY A 90 13.59 -11.02 -8.83
N ASN A 91 12.76 -10.83 -9.85
CA ASN A 91 11.30 -10.77 -9.74
C ASN A 91 10.76 -9.78 -8.68
N ALA A 92 11.51 -8.71 -8.38
CA ALA A 92 11.24 -7.73 -7.33
C ALA A 92 11.14 -8.28 -5.88
N GLU A 93 11.51 -9.53 -5.60
CA GLU A 93 11.34 -10.16 -4.28
C GLU A 93 12.13 -9.43 -3.17
N ILE A 94 13.34 -8.96 -3.47
CA ILE A 94 14.13 -8.13 -2.54
C ILE A 94 13.47 -6.77 -2.29
N LEU A 95 12.93 -6.15 -3.34
CA LEU A 95 12.29 -4.84 -3.24
C LEU A 95 11.01 -4.93 -2.40
N ASP A 96 10.21 -5.98 -2.59
CA ASP A 96 9.00 -6.23 -1.81
C ASP A 96 9.34 -6.47 -0.34
N CYS A 97 10.33 -7.31 -0.04
CA CYS A 97 10.79 -7.50 1.34
C CYS A 97 11.26 -6.19 2.01
N LEU A 98 11.97 -5.32 1.28
CA LEU A 98 12.38 -4.03 1.80
C LEU A 98 11.18 -3.10 2.06
N LYS A 99 10.16 -3.12 1.18
CA LYS A 99 8.90 -2.37 1.39
C LYS A 99 8.16 -2.87 2.63
N ASP A 100 8.11 -4.17 2.86
CA ASP A 100 7.45 -4.77 4.02
C ASP A 100 8.14 -4.38 5.34
N ASN A 101 9.46 -4.17 5.29
CA ASN A 101 10.29 -3.77 6.42
C ASN A 101 10.58 -2.26 6.45
N HIS A 102 9.84 -1.41 5.72
CA HIS A 102 10.16 0.01 5.56
C HIS A 102 10.33 0.78 6.89
N ALA A 103 9.65 0.36 7.96
CA ALA A 103 9.77 0.98 9.28
C ALA A 103 11.10 0.66 10.00
N GLN A 104 11.82 -0.38 9.58
CA GLN A 104 13.02 -0.90 10.25
C GLN A 104 14.30 -0.73 9.43
N VAL A 105 14.19 -0.41 8.14
CA VAL A 105 15.36 -0.16 7.27
C VAL A 105 16.06 1.15 7.62
N SER A 106 17.30 1.33 7.14
CA SER A 106 18.04 2.57 7.34
C SER A 106 17.34 3.79 6.73
N PRO A 107 17.52 5.01 7.28
CA PRO A 107 16.90 6.22 6.75
C PRO A 107 17.18 6.45 5.25
N LYS A 108 18.40 6.13 4.80
CA LYS A 108 18.79 6.24 3.38
C LYS A 108 18.06 5.25 2.48
N CYS A 109 17.86 4.01 2.93
CA CYS A 109 17.07 3.02 2.21
C CYS A 109 15.59 3.43 2.19
N TYR A 110 15.07 3.86 3.34
CA TYR A 110 13.71 4.34 3.47
C TYR A 110 13.39 5.49 2.50
N ALA A 111 14.25 6.50 2.42
CA ALA A 111 14.07 7.63 1.50
C ALA A 111 13.98 7.18 0.03
N LYS A 112 14.80 6.20 -0.38
CA LYS A 112 14.76 5.62 -1.73
C LYS A 112 13.52 4.76 -1.96
N LEU A 113 13.11 3.95 -0.97
CA LEU A 113 11.87 3.16 -1.04
C LEU A 113 10.65 4.07 -1.20
N LYS A 114 10.60 5.18 -0.47
CA LYS A 114 9.54 6.18 -0.57
C LYS A 114 9.48 6.81 -1.97
N LYS A 115 10.64 7.23 -2.53
CA LYS A 115 10.70 7.71 -3.94
C LYS A 115 10.22 6.62 -4.92
N ARG A 116 10.60 5.36 -4.70
CA ARG A 116 10.16 4.24 -5.54
C ARG A 116 8.65 3.95 -5.40
N GLN A 117 8.09 3.99 -4.20
CA GLN A 117 6.66 3.77 -3.96
C GLN A 117 5.81 4.86 -4.63
N LYS A 118 6.25 6.13 -4.59
CA LYS A 118 5.61 7.21 -5.38
C LYS A 118 5.61 6.87 -6.87
N LEU A 119 6.70 6.34 -7.41
CA LEU A 119 6.78 5.94 -8.81
C LEU A 119 5.89 4.72 -9.13
N ASP A 120 5.79 3.75 -8.22
CA ASP A 120 4.92 2.57 -8.38
C ASP A 120 3.43 2.96 -8.42
N VAL A 121 3.04 4.04 -7.73
CA VAL A 121 1.69 4.60 -7.81
C VAL A 121 1.40 5.23 -9.16
N VAL A 122 2.35 5.99 -9.69
CA VAL A 122 2.21 6.66 -10.99
C VAL A 122 2.24 5.65 -12.13
N LEU A 123 3.02 4.58 -11.98
CA LEU A 123 3.23 3.54 -12.98
C LEU A 123 3.04 2.14 -12.37
N PRO A 124 1.79 1.70 -12.07
CA PRO A 124 1.53 0.37 -11.52
C PRO A 124 2.02 -0.77 -12.43
N GLU A 125 2.21 -0.52 -13.73
CA GLU A 125 2.87 -1.44 -14.65
C GLU A 125 4.31 -1.81 -14.24
N ASN A 126 4.94 -0.99 -13.41
CA ASN A 126 6.30 -1.21 -12.91
C ASN A 126 6.34 -2.03 -11.61
N ASP A 127 5.19 -2.30 -10.97
CA ASP A 127 5.10 -3.27 -9.89
C ASP A 127 5.09 -4.68 -10.51
N PHE A 128 6.31 -5.23 -10.67
CA PHE A 128 6.50 -6.54 -11.27
C PHE A 128 5.66 -7.62 -10.59
N SER A 129 5.62 -7.65 -9.26
CA SER A 129 4.86 -8.65 -8.49
C SER A 129 3.37 -8.54 -8.79
N LEU A 130 2.83 -7.31 -8.83
CA LEU A 130 1.42 -7.07 -9.17
C LEU A 130 1.11 -7.53 -10.60
N ILE A 131 1.84 -7.03 -11.60
CA ILE A 131 1.53 -7.31 -13.01
C ILE A 131 1.73 -8.78 -13.34
N SER A 132 2.83 -9.39 -12.91
CA SER A 132 3.14 -10.79 -13.23
C SER A 132 2.16 -11.75 -12.55
N LYS A 133 1.89 -11.58 -11.25
CA LYS A 133 1.06 -12.51 -10.48
C LYS A 133 -0.45 -12.28 -10.71
N CYS A 134 -0.85 -11.09 -11.18
CA CYS A 134 -2.25 -10.76 -11.51
C CYS A 134 -2.58 -10.71 -13.00
N ALA A 135 -1.67 -11.15 -13.89
CA ALA A 135 -1.78 -11.00 -15.34
C ALA A 135 -3.13 -11.42 -15.94
N SER A 136 -3.69 -12.56 -15.50
CA SER A 136 -4.98 -13.06 -16.03
C SER A 136 -6.16 -12.12 -15.70
N VAL A 137 -6.22 -11.59 -14.48
CA VAL A 137 -7.29 -10.65 -14.08
C VAL A 137 -7.12 -9.33 -14.81
N ILE A 138 -5.87 -8.87 -14.97
CA ILE A 138 -5.55 -7.65 -15.71
C ILE A 138 -6.06 -7.77 -17.15
N GLN A 139 -5.75 -8.87 -17.84
CA GLN A 139 -6.16 -9.09 -19.22
C GLN A 139 -7.69 -9.20 -19.38
N ASN A 140 -8.37 -9.92 -18.48
CA ASN A 140 -9.79 -10.19 -18.62
C ASN A 140 -10.69 -9.02 -18.20
N PHE A 141 -10.26 -8.23 -17.19
CA PHE A 141 -11.14 -7.22 -16.56
C PHE A 141 -10.58 -5.79 -16.58
N CYS A 142 -9.26 -5.62 -16.60
CA CYS A 142 -8.63 -4.30 -16.42
C CYS A 142 -7.88 -3.80 -17.66
N SER A 143 -8.01 -4.46 -18.82
CA SER A 143 -7.29 -4.09 -20.05
C SER A 143 -7.57 -2.67 -20.54
N ASN A 144 -8.76 -2.14 -20.28
CA ASN A 144 -9.19 -0.81 -20.73
C ASN A 144 -9.03 0.27 -19.64
N GLU A 145 -8.57 -0.10 -18.45
CA GLU A 145 -8.42 0.85 -17.35
C GLU A 145 -7.18 1.72 -17.50
N LYS A 146 -7.27 2.96 -17.03
CA LYS A 146 -6.09 3.82 -16.96
C LYS A 146 -5.07 3.17 -16.02
N LYS A 147 -3.79 3.26 -16.38
CA LYS A 147 -2.68 2.67 -15.61
C LYS A 147 -2.73 3.03 -14.12
N GLN A 148 -3.00 4.29 -13.80
CA GLN A 148 -3.15 4.79 -12.43
C GLN A 148 -4.29 4.12 -11.62
N ASN A 149 -5.30 3.56 -12.29
CA ASN A 149 -6.47 2.92 -11.69
C ASN A 149 -6.36 1.39 -11.67
N MET A 150 -5.22 0.83 -12.08
CA MET A 150 -5.03 -0.63 -12.19
C MET A 150 -5.29 -1.34 -10.86
N LEU A 151 -4.79 -0.80 -9.75
CA LEU A 151 -4.99 -1.39 -8.43
C LEU A 151 -6.45 -1.33 -7.97
N SER A 152 -7.14 -0.23 -8.24
CA SER A 152 -8.59 -0.07 -8.01
C SER A 152 -9.38 -1.13 -8.76
N CYS A 153 -9.11 -1.30 -10.06
CA CYS A 153 -9.76 -2.33 -10.87
C CYS A 153 -9.51 -3.74 -10.33
N LEU A 154 -8.26 -4.06 -9.97
CA LEU A 154 -7.94 -5.35 -9.37
C LEU A 154 -8.70 -5.56 -8.05
N GLY A 155 -8.80 -4.53 -7.21
CA GLY A 155 -9.59 -4.56 -5.98
C GLY A 155 -11.07 -4.88 -6.24
N ARG A 156 -11.72 -4.14 -7.15
CA ARG A 156 -13.13 -4.35 -7.52
C ARG A 156 -13.42 -5.76 -8.04
N ASN A 157 -12.44 -6.39 -8.70
CA ASN A 157 -12.57 -7.73 -9.27
C ASN A 157 -12.00 -8.85 -8.37
N ALA A 158 -11.51 -8.54 -7.15
CA ALA A 158 -10.83 -9.52 -6.30
C ALA A 158 -11.71 -10.71 -5.86
N ASN A 159 -13.02 -10.50 -5.78
CA ASN A 159 -13.99 -11.52 -5.34
C ASN A 159 -14.65 -12.30 -6.48
N GLN A 160 -14.37 -11.99 -7.76
CA GLN A 160 -15.03 -12.61 -8.92
C GLN A 160 -14.52 -14.04 -9.25
N GLY A 161 -13.84 -14.72 -8.33
CA GLY A 161 -13.40 -16.11 -8.48
C GLY A 161 -12.24 -16.35 -9.46
N GLN A 162 -11.95 -15.43 -10.38
CA GLN A 162 -10.83 -15.55 -11.33
C GLN A 162 -9.46 -15.14 -10.76
N MET A 163 -9.43 -14.55 -9.56
CA MET A 163 -8.19 -14.08 -8.93
C MET A 163 -7.55 -15.17 -8.07
N SER A 164 -6.30 -15.53 -8.40
CA SER A 164 -5.48 -16.46 -7.61
C SER A 164 -5.29 -15.95 -6.17
N SER A 165 -5.08 -16.86 -5.21
CA SER A 165 -4.82 -16.49 -3.81
C SER A 165 -3.60 -15.58 -3.67
N ILE A 166 -2.56 -15.81 -4.47
CA ILE A 166 -1.34 -15.02 -4.49
C ILE A 166 -1.61 -13.59 -5.00
N CYS A 167 -2.30 -13.44 -6.14
CA CYS A 167 -2.67 -12.11 -6.65
C CYS A 167 -3.53 -11.37 -5.63
N ARG A 168 -4.49 -12.06 -5.01
CA ARG A 168 -5.39 -11.49 -4.01
C ARG A 168 -4.63 -10.94 -2.80
N GLN A 169 -3.66 -11.69 -2.28
CA GLN A 169 -2.81 -11.23 -1.18
C GLN A 169 -2.01 -9.98 -1.55
N ILE A 170 -1.48 -9.92 -2.78
CA ILE A 170 -0.75 -8.75 -3.27
C ILE A 170 -1.68 -7.54 -3.38
N VAL A 171 -2.85 -7.71 -3.99
CA VAL A 171 -3.86 -6.64 -4.10
C VAL A 171 -4.25 -6.13 -2.73
N TYR A 172 -4.56 -7.01 -1.77
CA TYR A 172 -4.92 -6.60 -0.40
C TYR A 172 -3.78 -5.87 0.28
N HIS A 173 -2.54 -6.35 0.12
CA HIS A 173 -1.38 -5.70 0.69
C HIS A 173 -1.14 -4.30 0.11
N ARG A 174 -1.28 -4.13 -1.21
CA ARG A 174 -1.16 -2.82 -1.85
C ARG A 174 -2.30 -1.87 -1.47
N LEU A 175 -3.53 -2.38 -1.37
CA LEU A 175 -4.68 -1.60 -0.89
C LEU A 175 -4.52 -1.15 0.57
N MET A 176 -3.95 -1.99 1.43
CA MET A 176 -3.57 -1.59 2.80
C MET A 176 -2.60 -0.41 2.76
N ILE A 177 -1.50 -0.52 1.99
CA ILE A 177 -0.51 0.56 1.86
C ILE A 177 -1.16 1.85 1.31
N PHE A 178 -2.03 1.76 0.31
CA PHE A 178 -2.72 2.93 -0.24
C PHE A 178 -3.64 3.60 0.79
N ASN A 179 -4.31 2.81 1.64
CA ASN A 179 -5.11 3.34 2.74
C ASN A 179 -4.28 3.90 3.89
N THR A 180 -2.95 3.67 3.93
CA THR A 180 -2.06 4.36 4.87
C THR A 180 -1.65 5.74 4.42
N ASP A 181 -1.77 6.12 3.14
CA ASP A 181 -1.21 7.37 2.63
C ASP A 181 -1.96 7.81 1.38
N ALA A 182 -2.77 8.87 1.50
CA ALA A 182 -3.61 9.37 0.42
C ALA A 182 -2.79 9.81 -0.80
N ARG A 183 -1.50 10.15 -0.64
CA ARG A 183 -0.59 10.49 -1.76
C ARG A 183 -0.37 9.34 -2.71
N LEU A 184 -0.54 8.11 -2.21
CA LEU A 184 -0.45 6.92 -3.03
C LEU A 184 -1.73 6.69 -3.84
N ASN A 185 -2.80 7.44 -3.57
CA ASN A 185 -4.04 7.42 -4.33
C ASN A 185 -4.19 8.72 -5.14
N ARG A 186 -3.47 8.79 -6.27
CA ARG A 186 -3.42 9.99 -7.12
C ARG A 186 -4.80 10.46 -7.60
N GLY A 187 -5.65 9.53 -8.05
CA GLY A 187 -7.01 9.84 -8.50
C GLY A 187 -7.85 10.48 -7.39
N LEU A 188 -7.73 9.96 -6.16
CA LEU A 188 -8.36 10.53 -4.98
C LEU A 188 -7.86 11.95 -4.71
N ILE A 189 -6.56 12.20 -4.69
CA ILE A 189 -6.01 13.55 -4.42
C ILE A 189 -6.43 14.55 -5.50
N GLU A 190 -6.35 14.17 -6.78
CA GLU A 190 -6.74 15.03 -7.90
C GLU A 190 -8.23 15.38 -7.85
N ASN A 191 -9.10 14.39 -7.65
CA ASN A 191 -10.55 14.57 -7.71
C ASN A 191 -11.19 15.01 -6.38
N CYS A 192 -10.47 14.92 -5.25
CA CYS A 192 -10.92 15.42 -3.94
C CYS A 192 -10.19 16.68 -3.49
N HIS A 193 -9.37 17.32 -4.33
CA HIS A 193 -8.57 18.48 -3.97
C HIS A 193 -9.35 19.57 -3.21
N GLN A 194 -10.51 19.97 -3.76
CA GLN A 194 -11.34 21.02 -3.16
C GLN A 194 -11.96 20.58 -1.82
N ASP A 195 -12.42 19.33 -1.75
CA ASP A 195 -13.00 18.76 -0.55
C ASP A 195 -11.97 18.58 0.57
N ILE A 196 -10.74 18.20 0.22
CA ILE A 196 -9.62 18.11 1.18
C ILE A 196 -9.32 19.50 1.75
N SER A 197 -9.17 20.51 0.89
CA SER A 197 -8.91 21.89 1.31
C SER A 197 -10.04 22.45 2.18
N LYS A 198 -11.30 22.13 1.86
CA LYS A 198 -12.47 22.65 2.58
C LYS A 198 -12.73 21.95 3.90
N TRP A 199 -12.63 20.62 3.94
CA TRP A 199 -13.11 19.82 5.07
C TRP A 199 -12.02 19.13 5.88
N CYS A 200 -10.85 18.90 5.28
CA CYS A 200 -9.77 18.11 5.85
C CYS A 200 -8.44 18.88 5.95
N ASN A 201 -8.47 20.21 5.90
CA ASN A 201 -7.27 21.06 5.92
C ASN A 201 -6.38 20.81 7.15
N SER A 202 -6.98 20.48 8.30
CA SER A 202 -6.23 20.14 9.52
C SER A 202 -5.35 18.90 9.39
N GLU A 203 -5.66 18.01 8.45
CA GLU A 203 -4.85 16.82 8.17
C GLU A 203 -3.68 17.10 7.24
N VAL A 204 -3.72 18.25 6.55
CA VAL A 204 -2.76 18.72 5.55
C VAL A 204 -1.75 19.70 6.15
N ALA A 205 -2.06 20.37 7.27
CA ALA A 205 -1.23 21.45 7.81
C ALA A 205 0.09 21.00 8.50
N ASP A 206 1.14 21.76 8.17
CA ASP A 206 2.48 22.01 8.74
C ASP A 206 3.53 20.87 8.79
N ASP A 207 4.31 20.76 7.71
CA ASP A 207 5.74 20.43 7.77
C ASP A 207 6.53 21.67 7.29
N ASP A 208 6.82 22.61 8.20
CA ASP A 208 7.74 23.73 7.96
C ASP A 208 9.22 23.34 8.19
N ASP A 209 9.58 22.07 8.39
CA ASP A 209 10.91 21.74 8.96
C ASP A 209 11.79 20.66 8.30
N ASP A 210 11.38 19.90 7.28
CA ASP A 210 12.20 18.75 6.81
C ASP A 210 12.64 18.72 5.33
N ASP A 211 12.32 19.73 4.50
CA ASP A 211 12.84 19.82 3.12
C ASP A 211 14.07 20.75 3.02
N LYS A 212 15.19 20.34 3.62
CA LYS A 212 16.52 20.94 3.37
C LYS A 212 17.43 20.12 2.45
N ASP A 213 17.00 18.93 2.00
CA ASP A 213 17.78 18.07 1.08
C ASP A 213 17.11 17.93 -0.30
N SER A 214 16.66 19.04 -0.87
CA SER A 214 16.28 19.16 -2.28
C SER A 214 17.49 19.61 -3.12
N ASP A 215 18.29 18.62 -3.55
CA ASP A 215 19.14 18.74 -4.75
C ASP A 215 18.31 18.58 -6.05
N ASP A 216 16.98 18.72 -5.99
CA ASP A 216 16.11 18.66 -7.16
C ASP A 216 15.89 20.10 -7.69
N ASP A 217 16.77 20.50 -8.62
CA ASP A 217 16.66 21.65 -9.52
C ASP A 217 15.47 21.44 -10.48
N ASP A 218 14.26 21.64 -9.99
CA ASP A 218 13.06 21.71 -10.82
C ASP A 218 12.10 22.79 -10.29
N THR A 219 12.63 24.00 -10.11
CA THR A 219 11.81 25.20 -9.89
C THR A 219 11.32 25.74 -11.22
N ASN A 220 10.24 25.19 -11.76
CA ASN A 220 9.33 25.89 -12.69
C ASN A 220 7.99 25.15 -12.85
N ASN A 221 7.25 24.97 -11.75
CA ASN A 221 5.78 24.98 -11.84
C ASN A 221 5.17 25.54 -10.54
N LYS A 222 4.97 26.85 -10.48
CA LYS A 222 4.14 27.50 -9.45
C LYS A 222 2.72 27.63 -10.00
N ASP A 223 2.02 26.51 -10.06
CA ASP A 223 0.57 26.53 -9.98
C ASP A 223 0.22 26.66 -8.49
N ASN A 224 -0.24 27.84 -8.07
CA ASN A 224 -0.54 28.17 -6.66
C ASN A 224 -1.80 27.45 -6.11
N ASN A 225 -2.11 26.26 -6.62
CA ASN A 225 -3.35 25.53 -6.37
C ASN A 225 -3.14 24.03 -6.10
N ASP A 226 -1.93 23.55 -5.82
CA ASP A 226 -1.70 22.14 -5.48
C ASP A 226 -1.81 21.90 -3.96
N VAL A 227 -2.71 20.99 -3.55
CA VAL A 227 -2.76 20.44 -2.19
C VAL A 227 -1.48 19.65 -1.93
N VAL A 228 -0.59 20.23 -1.11
CA VAL A 228 0.64 19.57 -0.66
C VAL A 228 0.32 18.68 0.54
N VAL A 229 0.13 17.38 0.30
CA VAL A 229 -0.08 16.41 1.37
C VAL A 229 1.25 16.11 2.09
N THR A 230 1.29 16.35 3.40
CA THR A 230 2.49 16.21 4.23
C THR A 230 2.94 14.76 4.44
N ASN A 231 4.14 14.57 4.98
CA ASN A 231 4.64 13.23 5.33
C ASN A 231 3.85 12.57 6.44
N ARG A 232 3.07 13.35 7.19
CA ARG A 232 2.29 12.84 8.31
C ARG A 232 1.07 12.06 7.88
N ASP A 233 0.58 12.11 6.63
CA ASP A 233 -0.61 11.32 6.24
C ASP A 233 -0.38 9.79 6.30
N MET A 234 0.84 9.35 6.66
CA MET A 234 1.11 7.99 7.15
C MET A 234 0.16 7.61 8.30
N GLY A 235 -0.85 6.81 7.97
CA GLY A 235 -1.96 6.43 8.83
C GLY A 235 -3.35 6.72 8.25
N GLY A 236 -3.44 7.21 7.01
CA GLY A 236 -4.69 7.39 6.27
C GLY A 236 -5.59 8.43 6.92
N ARG A 237 -5.03 9.57 7.34
CA ARG A 237 -5.82 10.60 8.03
C ARG A 237 -6.70 11.37 7.04
N ILE A 238 -6.19 11.70 5.86
CA ILE A 238 -6.98 12.33 4.81
C ILE A 238 -8.11 11.41 4.34
N ILE A 239 -7.78 10.15 4.02
CA ILE A 239 -8.79 9.14 3.66
C ILE A 239 -9.82 8.97 4.79
N GLY A 240 -9.36 8.90 6.05
CA GLY A 240 -10.23 8.82 7.21
C GLY A 240 -11.17 10.02 7.35
N CYS A 241 -10.67 11.23 7.15
CA CYS A 241 -11.45 12.47 7.17
C CYS A 241 -12.49 12.51 6.05
N LEU A 242 -12.09 12.23 4.80
CA LEU A 242 -13.00 12.20 3.65
C LEU A 242 -14.12 11.18 3.87
N ARG A 243 -13.79 9.97 4.36
CA ARG A 243 -14.77 8.94 4.70
C ARG A 243 -15.73 9.37 5.81
N ALA A 244 -15.22 10.03 6.85
CA ALA A 244 -16.06 10.58 7.91
C ALA A 244 -17.01 11.66 7.37
N LYS A 245 -16.55 12.51 6.44
CA LYS A 245 -17.37 13.56 5.81
C LYS A 245 -18.39 12.99 4.83
N TYR A 246 -18.04 11.94 4.09
CA TYR A 246 -18.98 11.22 3.25
C TYR A 246 -20.12 10.58 4.05
N ALA A 247 -19.79 10.07 5.23
CA ALA A 247 -20.73 9.49 6.19
C ALA A 247 -21.52 10.55 6.99
N ASP A 248 -21.23 11.84 6.80
CA ASP A 248 -21.84 12.96 7.53
C ASP A 248 -22.86 13.67 6.65
N SER A 249 -24.12 13.69 7.07
CA SER A 249 -25.22 14.38 6.41
C SER A 249 -25.03 15.88 6.22
N THR A 250 -24.14 16.50 6.99
CA THR A 250 -23.91 17.95 6.97
C THR A 250 -22.86 18.39 5.95
N ALA A 251 -22.08 17.45 5.41
CA ALA A 251 -21.06 17.71 4.43
C ALA A 251 -21.50 17.24 3.04
N THR A 252 -21.39 18.13 2.06
CA THR A 252 -21.61 17.79 0.65
C THR A 252 -20.27 17.80 -0.05
N LEU A 253 -19.79 16.60 -0.41
CA LEU A 253 -18.58 16.39 -1.20
C LEU A 253 -18.90 16.50 -2.70
N GLU A 254 -17.90 16.83 -3.51
CA GLU A 254 -18.03 16.89 -4.96
C GLU A 254 -18.27 15.50 -5.56
N SER A 255 -19.01 15.43 -6.68
CA SER A 255 -19.37 14.14 -7.30
C SER A 255 -18.16 13.33 -7.77
N GLN A 256 -17.10 14.01 -8.22
CA GLN A 256 -15.84 13.40 -8.63
C GLN A 256 -15.13 12.79 -7.41
N CYS A 257 -15.05 13.54 -6.30
CA CYS A 257 -14.50 13.03 -5.05
C CYS A 257 -15.29 11.84 -4.50
N VAL A 258 -16.63 11.93 -4.51
CA VAL A 258 -17.52 10.84 -4.08
C VAL A 258 -17.25 9.56 -4.89
N THR A 259 -17.00 9.68 -6.19
CA THR A 259 -16.70 8.53 -7.05
C THR A 259 -15.41 7.82 -6.63
N GLU A 260 -14.34 8.57 -6.40
CA GLU A 260 -13.07 8.01 -5.91
C GLU A 260 -13.23 7.39 -4.50
N LEU A 261 -13.96 8.07 -3.63
CA LEU A 261 -14.15 7.64 -2.27
C LEU A 261 -15.02 6.37 -2.16
N ILE A 262 -16.01 6.22 -3.03
CA ILE A 262 -16.79 4.98 -3.15
C ILE A 262 -15.88 3.81 -3.51
N ASP A 263 -14.91 3.99 -4.41
CA ASP A 263 -13.97 2.92 -4.75
C ASP A 263 -13.06 2.57 -3.56
N VAL A 264 -12.58 3.57 -2.81
CA VAL A 264 -11.82 3.36 -1.57
C VAL A 264 -12.66 2.60 -0.53
N ILE A 265 -13.92 3.00 -0.32
CA ILE A 265 -14.84 2.34 0.61
C ILE A 265 -15.10 0.90 0.16
N GLN A 266 -15.42 0.70 -1.11
CA GLN A 266 -15.75 -0.61 -1.68
C GLN A 266 -14.57 -1.59 -1.58
N THR A 267 -13.37 -1.15 -1.97
CA THR A 267 -12.16 -1.98 -1.90
C THR A 267 -11.73 -2.25 -0.45
N SER A 268 -12.05 -1.36 0.49
CA SER A 268 -11.85 -1.59 1.93
C SER A 268 -12.70 -2.74 2.49
N LYS A 269 -13.79 -3.13 1.82
CA LYS A 269 -14.63 -4.27 2.23
C LYS A 269 -14.05 -5.64 1.88
N LEU A 270 -12.92 -5.70 1.20
CA LEU A 270 -12.29 -6.97 0.83
C LEU A 270 -11.68 -7.69 2.05
N ASP A 271 -11.13 -6.94 3.00
CA ASP A 271 -10.64 -7.42 4.29
C ASP A 271 -10.66 -6.25 5.28
N VAL A 272 -11.12 -6.49 6.51
CA VAL A 272 -11.17 -5.47 7.58
C VAL A 272 -9.82 -4.78 7.81
N LYS A 273 -8.69 -5.45 7.51
CA LYS A 273 -7.34 -4.89 7.64
C LYS A 273 -7.03 -3.77 6.64
N ILE A 274 -7.73 -3.74 5.50
CA ILE A 274 -7.60 -2.68 4.49
C ILE A 274 -8.15 -1.36 5.04
N ASP A 275 -9.22 -1.43 5.83
CA ASP A 275 -9.69 -0.31 6.63
C ASP A 275 -8.82 -0.13 7.88
N ILE A 276 -7.66 0.50 7.70
CA ILE A 276 -6.62 0.56 8.73
C ILE A 276 -7.11 1.25 10.01
N LYS A 277 -7.92 2.30 9.90
CA LYS A 277 -8.48 2.99 11.07
C LYS A 277 -9.42 2.08 11.85
N LEU A 278 -10.30 1.35 11.16
CA LEU A 278 -11.19 0.38 11.79
C LEU A 278 -10.39 -0.76 12.44
N TYR A 279 -9.46 -1.37 11.70
CA TYR A 279 -8.65 -2.47 12.21
C TYR A 279 -7.81 -2.07 13.42
N GLN A 280 -7.13 -0.93 13.38
CA GLN A 280 -6.33 -0.45 14.50
C GLN A 280 -7.19 -0.18 15.74
N SER A 281 -8.33 0.48 15.58
CA SER A 281 -9.21 0.85 16.70
C SER A 281 -9.91 -0.37 17.30
N CYS A 282 -10.30 -1.35 16.48
CA CYS A 282 -11.09 -2.52 16.89
C CYS A 282 -10.28 -3.82 17.00
N ARG A 283 -8.94 -3.76 16.94
CA ARG A 283 -8.06 -4.95 16.88
C ARG A 283 -8.36 -5.98 17.96
N LYS A 284 -8.54 -5.53 19.20
CA LYS A 284 -8.79 -6.41 20.35
C LYS A 284 -10.07 -7.22 20.16
N GLN A 285 -11.15 -6.59 19.70
CA GLN A 285 -12.44 -7.26 19.48
C GLN A 285 -12.38 -8.17 18.26
N LEU A 286 -11.70 -7.74 17.19
CA LEU A 286 -11.51 -8.52 15.99
C LEU A 286 -10.77 -9.83 16.26
N ASP A 287 -9.70 -9.79 17.05
CA ASP A 287 -8.87 -10.96 17.35
C ASP A 287 -9.50 -11.91 18.38
N THR A 288 -10.35 -11.41 19.28
CA THR A 288 -10.88 -12.20 20.41
C THR A 288 -12.36 -12.59 20.29
N LYS A 289 -13.19 -11.74 19.68
CA LYS A 289 -14.65 -11.92 19.63
C LYS A 289 -15.17 -12.23 18.22
N CYS A 290 -14.47 -11.83 17.16
CA CYS A 290 -14.93 -11.92 15.77
C CYS A 290 -14.17 -12.95 14.93
N THR A 291 -14.13 -14.20 15.38
CA THR A 291 -13.34 -15.28 14.74
C THR A 291 -14.13 -16.18 13.79
N GLY A 292 -15.47 -16.26 13.91
CA GLY A 292 -16.31 -17.23 13.20
C GLY A 292 -17.40 -16.65 12.30
N MET A 293 -17.39 -15.35 12.05
CA MET A 293 -18.35 -14.67 11.17
C MET A 293 -17.68 -13.51 10.45
N ASP A 294 -18.39 -12.85 9.53
CA ASP A 294 -17.90 -11.62 8.93
C ASP A 294 -17.50 -10.60 10.01
N LYS A 295 -16.31 -10.02 9.84
CA LYS A 295 -15.68 -9.20 10.87
C LYS A 295 -16.39 -7.86 11.04
N GLU A 296 -16.87 -7.24 9.97
CA GLU A 296 -17.61 -5.98 10.05
C GLU A 296 -18.98 -6.19 10.69
N ASP A 297 -19.70 -7.24 10.29
CA ASP A 297 -21.00 -7.56 10.90
C ASP A 297 -20.88 -7.98 12.36
N CYS A 298 -19.81 -8.68 12.74
CA CYS A 298 -19.52 -8.95 14.14
C CYS A 298 -19.36 -7.65 14.93
N LEU A 299 -18.60 -6.68 14.41
CA LEU A 299 -18.42 -5.38 15.06
C LEU A 299 -19.75 -4.62 15.19
N LYS A 300 -20.60 -4.64 14.15
CA LYS A 300 -21.95 -4.05 14.20
C LYS A 300 -22.82 -4.69 15.27
N LEU A 301 -22.80 -6.02 15.41
CA LEU A 301 -23.54 -6.72 16.48
C LEU A 301 -23.01 -6.39 17.88
N LEU A 302 -21.69 -6.28 18.05
CA LEU A 302 -21.09 -5.88 19.32
C LEU A 302 -21.46 -4.44 19.69
N TYR A 303 -21.52 -3.54 18.69
CA TYR A 303 -22.00 -2.18 18.88
C TYR A 303 -23.45 -2.17 19.35
N GLN A 304 -24.33 -2.90 18.66
CA GLN A 304 -25.76 -2.98 18.97
C GLN A 304 -26.06 -3.49 20.37
N ARG A 305 -25.22 -4.40 20.87
CA ARG A 305 -25.34 -4.96 22.22
C ARG A 305 -24.68 -4.11 23.31
N GLY A 306 -24.09 -2.96 22.97
CA GLY A 306 -23.33 -2.14 23.90
C GLY A 306 -22.06 -2.83 24.44
N GLN A 307 -21.48 -3.77 23.69
CA GLN A 307 -20.32 -4.59 24.11
C GLN A 307 -18.96 -4.08 23.61
N LEU A 308 -18.94 -2.86 23.03
CA LEU A 308 -17.74 -2.18 22.58
C LEU A 308 -17.29 -1.12 23.61
N ASN A 309 -16.33 -1.48 24.46
CA ASN A 309 -15.84 -0.58 25.50
C ASN A 309 -14.88 0.51 24.99
N ASP A 310 -14.27 0.30 23.82
CA ASP A 310 -13.30 1.23 23.24
C ASP A 310 -14.01 2.30 22.40
N ASP A 311 -13.86 3.56 22.80
CA ASP A 311 -14.53 4.71 22.20
C ASP A 311 -14.08 4.92 20.76
N ALA A 312 -12.78 4.75 20.47
CA ALA A 312 -12.25 4.87 19.12
C ALA A 312 -12.82 3.77 18.21
N CYS A 313 -12.91 2.53 18.70
CA CYS A 313 -13.57 1.46 17.97
C CYS A 313 -15.06 1.77 17.73
N ARG A 314 -15.78 2.26 18.74
CA ARG A 314 -17.20 2.63 18.58
C ARG A 314 -17.38 3.70 17.51
N GLU A 315 -16.55 4.73 17.48
CA GLU A 315 -16.64 5.78 16.44
C GLU A 315 -16.34 5.23 15.05
N GLN A 316 -15.37 4.33 14.90
CA GLN A 316 -15.11 3.69 13.60
C GLN A 316 -16.25 2.76 13.17
N VAL A 317 -16.91 2.07 14.11
CA VAL A 317 -18.09 1.25 13.81
C VAL A 317 -19.28 2.12 13.40
N LYS A 318 -19.51 3.25 14.09
CA LYS A 318 -20.53 4.24 13.67
C LYS A 318 -20.25 4.75 12.25
N ARG A 319 -19.00 5.08 11.93
CA ARG A 319 -18.60 5.50 10.58
C ARG A 319 -18.99 4.46 9.53
N ILE A 320 -18.61 3.19 9.69
CA ILE A 320 -18.95 2.17 8.67
C ILE A 320 -20.46 1.89 8.58
N ILE A 321 -21.21 2.05 9.67
CA ILE A 321 -22.69 1.97 9.64
C ILE A 321 -23.26 3.10 8.79
N ARG A 322 -22.80 4.34 9.02
CA ARG A 322 -23.21 5.52 8.24
C ARG A 322 -22.77 5.44 6.78
N GLU A 323 -21.58 4.94 6.49
CA GLU A 323 -21.14 4.66 5.12
C GLU A 323 -22.12 3.70 4.41
N GLY A 324 -22.62 2.67 5.10
CA GLY A 324 -23.65 1.77 4.58
C GLY A 324 -25.00 2.44 4.30
N GLN A 325 -25.36 3.47 5.07
CA GLN A 325 -26.55 4.29 4.81
C GLN A 325 -26.36 5.16 3.55
N MET A 326 -25.15 5.65 3.32
CA MET A 326 -24.82 6.51 2.19
C MET A 326 -24.55 5.71 0.90
N TYR A 327 -24.02 4.50 1.01
CA TYR A 327 -23.72 3.62 -0.11
C TYR A 327 -24.04 2.18 0.28
N ILE A 328 -25.12 1.64 -0.30
CA ILE A 328 -25.63 0.31 0.10
C ILE A 328 -24.58 -0.80 -0.01
N TYR A 329 -23.69 -0.75 -1.01
CA TYR A 329 -22.65 -1.76 -1.21
C TYR A 329 -21.50 -1.69 -0.20
N ALA A 330 -21.42 -0.63 0.61
CA ALA A 330 -20.57 -0.62 1.80
C ALA A 330 -21.09 -1.57 2.90
N ASP A 331 -22.34 -2.04 2.84
CA ASP A 331 -22.89 -3.08 3.70
C ASP A 331 -23.02 -4.41 2.94
N GLN A 332 -21.98 -5.24 3.03
CA GLN A 332 -21.90 -6.49 2.27
C GLN A 332 -23.03 -7.47 2.58
N ALA A 333 -23.42 -7.64 3.84
CA ALA A 333 -24.52 -8.54 4.19
C ALA A 333 -25.89 -8.01 3.76
N LEU A 334 -26.10 -6.68 3.76
CA LEU A 334 -27.32 -6.10 3.19
C LEU A 334 -27.39 -6.34 1.69
N VAL A 335 -26.31 -6.06 0.95
CA VAL A 335 -26.28 -6.29 -0.51
C VAL A 335 -26.38 -7.76 -0.86
N ALA A 336 -25.73 -8.67 -0.12
CA ALA A 336 -25.82 -10.11 -0.38
C ALA A 336 -27.27 -10.62 -0.44
N VAL A 337 -28.19 -9.97 0.28
CA VAL A 337 -29.62 -10.30 0.28
C VAL A 337 -30.43 -9.42 -0.68
N CYS A 338 -30.13 -8.13 -0.74
CA CYS A 338 -30.94 -7.15 -1.46
C CYS A 338 -30.50 -6.87 -2.90
N GLN A 339 -29.36 -7.39 -3.38
CA GLN A 339 -28.78 -7.04 -4.69
C GLN A 339 -29.76 -7.22 -5.85
N THR A 340 -30.51 -8.33 -5.89
CA THR A 340 -31.48 -8.60 -6.94
C THR A 340 -32.62 -7.58 -6.94
N ASP A 341 -33.08 -7.18 -5.75
CA ASP A 341 -34.12 -6.16 -5.59
C ASP A 341 -33.62 -4.77 -5.99
N VAL A 342 -32.36 -4.42 -5.65
CA VAL A 342 -31.70 -3.17 -6.10
C VAL A 342 -31.66 -3.11 -7.62
N LEU A 343 -31.20 -4.18 -8.28
CA LEU A 343 -31.12 -4.23 -9.74
C LEU A 343 -32.48 -4.20 -10.42
N LYS A 344 -33.54 -4.70 -9.77
CA LYS A 344 -34.88 -4.73 -10.34
C LYS A 344 -35.61 -3.39 -10.21
N TYR A 345 -35.47 -2.72 -9.06
CA TYR A 345 -36.31 -1.56 -8.73
C TYR A 345 -35.56 -0.23 -8.64
N CYS A 346 -34.24 -0.26 -8.41
CA CYS A 346 -33.44 0.93 -8.10
C CYS A 346 -32.18 1.06 -8.97
N ASN A 347 -32.13 0.38 -10.12
CA ASN A 347 -30.96 0.35 -11.00
C ASN A 347 -30.63 1.73 -11.60
N ASP A 348 -31.65 2.52 -11.92
CA ASP A 348 -31.46 3.85 -12.54
C ASP A 348 -31.16 4.95 -11.51
N ILE A 349 -31.16 4.61 -10.22
CA ILE A 349 -30.87 5.55 -9.15
C ILE A 349 -29.36 5.73 -9.02
N PRO A 350 -28.86 6.99 -9.03
CA PRO A 350 -27.43 7.26 -8.85
C PRO A 350 -26.87 6.62 -7.58
N ILE A 351 -25.68 6.06 -7.71
CA ILE A 351 -24.97 5.42 -6.61
C ILE A 351 -24.47 6.50 -5.62
N GLY A 352 -24.53 6.17 -4.33
CA GLY A 352 -24.10 7.07 -3.24
C GLY A 352 -25.21 7.96 -2.71
N SER A 353 -24.86 8.80 -1.73
CA SER A 353 -25.77 9.76 -1.05
C SER A 353 -27.06 9.14 -0.48
N GLY A 354 -27.09 7.83 -0.24
CA GLY A 354 -28.21 7.09 0.32
C GLY A 354 -29.41 6.90 -0.60
N LYS A 355 -29.34 7.34 -1.87
CA LYS A 355 -30.50 7.37 -2.77
C LYS A 355 -31.03 5.97 -3.11
N GLN A 356 -30.12 5.03 -3.38
CA GLN A 356 -30.51 3.63 -3.66
C GLN A 356 -31.16 2.96 -2.44
N LEU A 357 -30.66 3.27 -1.24
CA LEU A 357 -31.23 2.76 0.00
C LEU A 357 -32.64 3.34 0.23
N GLN A 358 -32.80 4.65 0.02
CA GLN A 358 -34.11 5.31 0.09
C GLN A 358 -35.11 4.76 -0.93
N CYS A 359 -34.65 4.50 -2.16
CA CYS A 359 -35.48 3.84 -3.18
C CYS A 359 -35.98 2.47 -2.70
N LEU A 360 -35.11 1.63 -2.14
CA LEU A 360 -35.52 0.33 -1.61
C LEU A 360 -36.51 0.43 -0.45
N LEU A 361 -36.33 1.41 0.44
CA LEU A 361 -37.26 1.65 1.54
C LEU A 361 -38.65 2.06 1.04
N ASN A 362 -38.73 2.84 -0.04
CA ASN A 362 -40.01 3.19 -0.68
C ASN A 362 -40.65 2.00 -1.40
N MET A 363 -39.84 1.06 -1.89
CA MET A 363 -40.30 -0.15 -2.58
C MET A 363 -40.53 -1.33 -1.64
N ARG A 364 -40.63 -1.10 -0.32
CA ARG A 364 -40.66 -2.14 0.73
C ARG A 364 -41.70 -3.23 0.48
N ASP A 365 -42.88 -2.87 -0.03
CA ASP A 365 -43.97 -3.83 -0.28
C ASP A 365 -43.76 -4.68 -1.55
N PHE A 366 -42.82 -4.31 -2.42
CA PHE A 366 -42.57 -4.94 -3.71
C PHE A 366 -41.27 -5.77 -3.77
N ILE A 367 -40.35 -5.53 -2.84
CA ILE A 367 -39.08 -6.26 -2.72
C ILE A 367 -39.27 -7.60 -2.02
N SER A 368 -38.29 -8.50 -2.14
CA SER A 368 -38.34 -9.83 -1.53
C SER A 368 -38.47 -9.79 0.01
N ASN A 369 -39.18 -10.78 0.59
CA ASN A 369 -39.30 -10.92 2.05
C ASN A 369 -37.93 -11.00 2.76
N GLN A 370 -36.92 -11.59 2.09
CA GLN A 370 -35.56 -11.66 2.64
C GLN A 370 -34.94 -10.27 2.74
N CYS A 371 -35.04 -9.45 1.69
CA CYS A 371 -34.55 -8.08 1.72
C CYS A 371 -35.34 -7.20 2.71
N GLN A 372 -36.67 -7.35 2.79
CA GLN A 372 -37.50 -6.64 3.77
C GLN A 372 -37.05 -6.90 5.22
N ASN A 373 -36.78 -8.17 5.55
CA ASN A 373 -36.33 -8.57 6.89
C ASN A 373 -34.93 -8.03 7.19
N MET A 374 -34.01 -8.10 6.22
CA MET A 374 -32.66 -7.54 6.39
C MET A 374 -32.69 -6.02 6.54
N LEU A 375 -33.49 -5.31 5.74
CA LEU A 375 -33.68 -3.86 5.88
C LEU A 375 -34.25 -3.51 7.25
N LYS A 376 -35.22 -4.27 7.77
CA LYS A 376 -35.75 -4.04 9.13
C LYS A 376 -34.66 -4.16 10.19
N GLN A 377 -33.82 -5.20 10.13
CA GLN A 377 -32.70 -5.37 11.06
C GLN A 377 -31.70 -4.21 10.96
N ARG A 378 -31.41 -3.74 9.74
CA ARG A 378 -30.51 -2.60 9.53
C ARG A 378 -31.11 -1.27 9.98
N GLN A 379 -32.42 -1.05 9.83
CA GLN A 379 -33.11 0.14 10.34
C GLN A 379 -33.01 0.24 11.87
N GLU A 380 -33.12 -0.88 12.59
CA GLU A 380 -32.91 -0.92 14.03
C GLU A 380 -31.48 -0.49 14.40
N LEU A 381 -30.47 -1.02 13.70
CA LEU A 381 -29.06 -0.64 13.88
C LEU A 381 -28.80 0.84 13.57
N TRP A 382 -29.38 1.37 12.50
CA TRP A 382 -29.23 2.78 12.11
C TRP A 382 -29.79 3.75 13.15
N GLY A 383 -30.89 3.37 13.81
CA GLY A 383 -31.50 4.16 14.88
C GLY A 383 -30.55 4.43 16.05
N GLU A 384 -29.56 3.57 16.29
CA GLU A 384 -28.59 3.72 17.38
C GLU A 384 -27.41 4.66 17.04
N VAL A 385 -27.26 5.05 15.77
CA VAL A 385 -26.11 5.84 15.29
C VAL A 385 -26.49 7.30 14.96
N ASN A 386 -27.77 7.66 15.17
CA ASN A 386 -28.31 9.01 15.05
C ASN A 386 -27.91 9.73 13.75
N VAL A 387 -28.23 9.15 12.60
CA VAL A 387 -28.28 9.89 11.33
C VAL A 387 -29.47 9.35 10.51
N TYR A 388 -30.41 10.26 10.23
CA TYR A 388 -31.68 10.10 9.52
C TYR A 388 -32.72 9.16 10.16
N GLN A 389 -33.81 9.75 10.64
CA GLN A 389 -35.12 9.13 10.51
C GLN A 389 -35.45 9.09 9.00
N LEU A 390 -35.09 7.98 8.35
CA LEU A 390 -35.61 7.65 7.01
C LEU A 390 -37.01 7.06 7.14
#